data_AF-A0A662PKX4-F1
#
_entry.id   AF-A0A662PKX4-F1
#
_cell.length_a   1.000
_cell.length_b   1.000
_cell.length_c   1.000
_cell.angle_alpha   90.00
_cell.angle_beta   90.00
_cell.angle_gamma   90.00
#
_symmetry.space_group_name_H-M   'P 1'
#
loop_
_entity.id
_entity.type
_entity.pdbx_description
1 polymer ?
#
loop_
_entity_poly.entity_id
_entity_poly.type
_entity_poly.pdbx_seq_one_letter_code
_entity_poly.pdbx_strand_id
1 'polypeptide(L)'
;LYSLQIKDPLEDWDKTFPPRWFEPLPEGPYKGARSVYNGDPEAMLADLREYYKLRGWTEKGVPTKEKLEELGIADIAADIAKRWW
;
A
#
# COMPACT_ATOMS: atom_id res chain seq x y z
N LEU A 1 7.65 4.20 0.51
CA LEU A 1 6.55 5.19 0.29
C LEU A 1 7.04 6.63 0.42
N TYR A 2 7.85 6.98 1.43
CA TYR A 2 8.45 8.33 1.53
C TYR A 2 9.22 8.77 0.28
N SER A 3 9.99 7.86 -0.34
CA SER A 3 10.69 8.10 -1.61
C SER A 3 9.76 8.42 -2.79
N LEU A 4 8.48 8.02 -2.70
CA LEU A 4 7.45 8.28 -3.70
C LEU A 4 6.53 9.46 -3.29
N GLN A 5 6.85 10.15 -2.18
CA GLN A 5 6.07 11.26 -1.62
C GLN A 5 4.58 10.92 -1.40
N ILE A 6 4.29 9.67 -1.10
CA ILE A 6 2.93 9.19 -0.80
C ILE A 6 2.57 9.60 0.62
N LYS A 7 1.47 10.34 0.77
CA LYS A 7 0.94 10.80 2.06
C LYS A 7 -0.23 9.95 2.53
N ASP A 8 -1.09 9.57 1.60
CA ASP A 8 -2.19 8.66 1.86
C ASP A 8 -2.20 7.55 0.80
N PRO A 9 -1.84 6.30 1.13
CA PRO A 9 -1.80 5.22 0.15
C PRO A 9 -3.13 4.93 -0.55
N LEU A 10 -4.27 5.30 0.03
CA LEU A 10 -5.58 5.10 -0.59
C LEU A 10 -5.93 6.22 -1.58
N GLU A 11 -5.42 7.44 -1.36
CA GLU A 11 -5.62 8.57 -2.29
C GLU A 11 -4.52 8.65 -3.35
N ASP A 12 -3.27 8.45 -2.95
CA ASP A 12 -2.06 8.52 -3.78
C ASP A 12 -1.69 7.16 -4.42
N TRP A 13 -2.67 6.26 -4.56
CA TRP A 13 -2.41 4.88 -4.98
C TRP A 13 -1.79 4.82 -6.39
N ASP A 14 -2.12 5.77 -7.26
CA ASP A 14 -1.62 5.87 -8.63
C ASP A 14 -0.10 6.10 -8.70
N LYS A 15 0.51 6.62 -7.62
CA LYS A 15 1.97 6.79 -7.49
C LYS A 15 2.69 5.50 -7.09
N THR A 16 1.96 4.48 -6.66
CA THR A 16 2.55 3.21 -6.21
C THR A 16 2.88 2.26 -7.37
N PHE A 17 2.21 2.42 -8.52
CA PHE A 17 2.34 1.54 -9.67
C PHE A 17 2.67 2.32 -10.94
N PRO A 18 3.60 1.84 -11.78
CA PRO A 18 3.81 2.43 -13.10
C PRO A 18 2.53 2.33 -13.96
N PRO A 19 2.16 3.37 -14.74
CA PRO A 19 0.95 3.34 -15.58
C PRO A 19 0.87 2.12 -16.52
N ARG A 20 2.03 1.64 -16.98
CA ARG A 20 2.17 0.45 -17.83
C ARG A 20 1.50 -0.81 -17.25
N TRP A 21 1.37 -0.91 -15.93
CA TRP A 21 0.76 -2.08 -15.28
C TRP A 21 -0.77 -2.16 -15.46
N PHE A 22 -1.40 -1.05 -15.87
CA PHE A 22 -2.83 -0.96 -16.20
C PHE A 22 -3.09 -1.10 -17.70
N GLU A 23 -2.04 -1.18 -18.51
CA GLU A 23 -2.18 -1.44 -19.94
C GLU A 23 -2.37 -2.95 -20.19
N PRO A 24 -3.16 -3.32 -21.21
CA PRO A 24 -3.32 -4.73 -21.57
C PRO A 24 -2.01 -5.32 -22.07
N LEU A 25 -1.74 -6.57 -21.68
CA LEU A 25 -0.60 -7.31 -22.19
C LEU A 25 -0.72 -7.48 -23.72
N PRO A 26 0.32 -7.16 -24.50
CA PRO A 26 0.24 -7.16 -25.96
C PRO A 26 0.16 -8.57 -26.56
N GLU A 27 0.76 -9.55 -25.89
CA GLU A 27 0.93 -10.92 -26.39
C GLU A 27 1.04 -11.96 -25.27
N GLY A 28 1.16 -13.24 -25.64
CA GLY A 28 1.26 -14.36 -24.71
C GLY A 28 -0.10 -14.91 -24.22
N PRO A 29 -0.08 -15.91 -23.32
CA PRO A 29 -1.29 -16.59 -22.85
C PRO A 29 -2.25 -15.69 -22.05
N TYR A 30 -1.75 -14.56 -21.54
CA TYR A 30 -2.52 -13.55 -20.82
C TYR A 30 -2.75 -12.29 -21.65
N LYS A 31 -2.62 -12.36 -22.99
CA LYS A 31 -2.88 -11.22 -23.89
C LYS A 31 -4.23 -10.58 -23.58
N GLY A 32 -4.25 -9.25 -23.48
CA GLY A 32 -5.44 -8.47 -23.16
C GLY A 32 -5.73 -8.32 -21.67
N ALA A 33 -5.13 -9.13 -20.80
CA ALA A 33 -5.23 -8.94 -19.35
C ALA A 33 -4.42 -7.70 -18.92
N ARG A 34 -4.89 -6.99 -17.89
CA ARG A 34 -4.12 -5.91 -17.24
C ARG A 34 -3.59 -6.43 -15.92
N SER A 35 -2.31 -6.19 -15.64
CA SER A 35 -1.61 -6.80 -14.50
C SER A 35 -2.15 -6.36 -13.14
N VAL A 36 -2.66 -5.14 -13.02
CA VAL A 36 -3.29 -4.66 -11.77
C VAL A 36 -4.80 -4.72 -11.92
N TYR A 37 -5.43 -5.66 -11.20
CA TYR A 37 -6.88 -5.80 -11.02
C TYR A 37 -7.71 -5.61 -12.29
N ASN A 38 -7.23 -6.08 -13.45
CA ASN A 38 -7.90 -5.87 -14.75
C ASN A 38 -8.23 -4.40 -15.07
N GLY A 39 -7.50 -3.44 -14.49
CA GLY A 39 -7.73 -2.01 -14.66
C GLY A 39 -8.77 -1.42 -13.73
N ASP A 40 -9.15 -2.13 -12.65
CA ASP A 40 -10.07 -1.66 -11.61
C ASP A 40 -9.31 -1.27 -10.33
N PRO A 41 -9.06 0.03 -10.09
CA PRO A 41 -8.41 0.48 -8.87
C PRO A 41 -9.26 0.29 -7.62
N GLU A 42 -10.59 0.27 -7.71
CA GLU A 42 -11.45 0.18 -6.52
C GLU A 42 -11.37 -1.20 -5.89
N ALA A 43 -11.32 -2.26 -6.70
CA ALA A 43 -11.07 -3.62 -6.23
C ALA A 43 -9.73 -3.73 -5.49
N MET A 44 -8.68 -3.11 -6.04
CA MET A 44 -7.37 -3.04 -5.40
C MET A 44 -7.41 -2.30 -4.06
N LEU A 45 -8.06 -1.14 -4.02
CA LEU A 45 -8.17 -0.32 -2.82
C LEU A 45 -8.99 -1.02 -1.74
N ALA A 46 -10.03 -1.77 -2.11
CA ALA A 46 -10.79 -2.60 -1.17
C ALA A 46 -9.90 -3.68 -0.52
N ASP A 47 -9.13 -4.42 -1.33
CA ASP A 47 -8.20 -5.44 -0.83
C ASP A 47 -7.09 -4.84 0.04
N LEU A 48 -6.61 -3.63 -0.28
CA LEU A 48 -5.62 -2.93 0.53
C LEU A 48 -6.15 -2.54 1.92
N ARG A 49 -7.41 -2.09 2.01
CA ARG A 49 -8.05 -1.80 3.31
C ARG A 49 -8.17 -3.06 4.17
N GLU A 50 -8.62 -4.17 3.57
CA GLU A 50 -8.72 -5.44 4.29
C GLU A 50 -7.33 -5.93 4.73
N TYR A 51 -6.31 -5.76 3.89
CA TYR A 51 -4.93 -6.07 4.26
C TYR A 51 -4.46 -5.25 5.48
N TYR A 52 -4.71 -3.94 5.52
CA TYR A 52 -4.35 -3.12 6.68
C TYR A 52 -5.06 -3.58 7.95
N LYS A 53 -6.36 -3.86 7.88
CA LYS A 53 -7.13 -4.39 9.00
C LYS A 53 -6.56 -5.71 9.52
N LEU A 54 -6.29 -6.68 8.64
CA LEU A 54 -5.69 -7.97 9.01
C LEU A 54 -4.31 -7.82 9.63
N ARG A 55 -3.55 -6.80 9.22
CA ARG A 55 -2.22 -6.50 9.76
C ARG A 55 -2.24 -5.70 11.06
N GLY A 56 -3.40 -5.28 11.55
CA GLY A 56 -3.50 -4.37 12.70
C GLY A 56 -2.88 -3.01 12.38
N TRP A 57 -3.12 -2.50 11.18
CA TRP A 57 -2.66 -1.21 10.71
C TRP A 57 -3.85 -0.26 10.61
N THR A 58 -3.57 1.03 10.66
CA THR A 58 -4.54 2.09 10.39
C THR A 58 -4.90 2.15 8.90
N GLU A 59 -6.01 2.82 8.57
CA GLU A 59 -6.43 3.06 7.17
C GLU A 59 -5.37 3.78 6.33
N LYS A 60 -4.41 4.46 6.98
CA LYS A 60 -3.27 5.11 6.31
C LYS A 60 -2.08 4.19 6.06
N GLY A 61 -2.22 2.89 6.33
CA GLY A 61 -1.14 1.90 6.15
C GLY A 61 -0.02 2.01 7.18
N VAL A 62 -0.30 2.61 8.35
CA VAL A 62 0.66 2.73 9.46
C VAL A 62 0.31 1.70 10.54
N PRO A 63 1.25 0.86 11.02
CA PRO A 63 1.01 -0.06 12.13
C PRO A 63 0.45 0.66 13.36
N THR A 64 -0.56 0.09 14.03
CA THR A 64 -1.07 0.68 15.27
C THR A 64 -0.07 0.52 16.42
N LYS A 65 -0.27 1.28 17.49
CA LYS A 65 0.55 1.17 18.70
C LYS A 65 0.53 -0.26 19.26
N GLU A 66 -0.64 -0.88 19.31
CA GLU A 66 -0.81 -2.24 19.81
C GLU A 66 0.00 -3.24 18.96
N LYS A 67 -0.01 -3.06 17.63
CA LYS A 67 0.79 -3.92 16.74
C LYS A 67 2.29 -3.69 16.94
N LEU A 68 2.73 -2.46 17.17
CA LEU A 68 4.15 -2.15 17.43
C LEU A 68 4.62 -2.74 18.78
N GLU A 69 3.76 -2.71 19.80
CA GLU A 69 4.02 -3.32 21.11
C GLU A 69 4.07 -4.85 21.01
N GLU A 70 3.12 -5.47 20.30
CA GLU A 70 3.10 -6.92 20.02
C GLU A 70 4.40 -7.39 19.35
N LEU A 71 4.92 -6.60 18.42
CA LEU A 71 6.16 -6.89 17.70
C LEU A 71 7.43 -6.52 18.47
N GLY A 72 7.33 -5.84 19.62
CA GLY A 72 8.47 -5.42 20.41
C GLY A 72 9.35 -4.34 19.76
N ILE A 73 8.76 -3.47 18.93
CA ILE A 73 9.46 -2.41 18.16
C ILE A 73 8.92 -1.00 18.42
N ALA A 74 8.10 -0.84 19.46
CA ALA A 74 7.44 0.43 19.77
C ALA A 74 8.42 1.57 20.10
N ASP A 75 9.52 1.26 20.77
CA ASP A 75 10.61 2.18 21.10
C ASP A 75 11.34 2.66 19.83
N ILE A 76 11.69 1.74 18.94
CA ILE A 76 12.33 2.04 17.64
C ILE A 76 11.42 2.95 16.82
N ALA A 77 10.12 2.62 16.74
CA ALA A 77 9.14 3.42 16.00
C ALA A 77 9.01 4.84 16.59
N ALA A 78 8.98 4.98 17.92
CA ALA A 78 8.91 6.27 18.59
C ALA A 78 10.16 7.13 18.32
N ASP A 79 11.35 6.52 18.33
CA ASP A 79 12.60 7.23 18.06
C ASP A 79 12.72 7.68 16.60
N ILE A 80 12.23 6.87 15.65
CA ILE A 80 12.10 7.27 14.24
C ILE A 80 11.12 8.45 14.13
N ALA A 81 9.95 8.38 14.77
CA ALA A 81 8.96 9.46 14.71
C ALA A 81 9.55 10.80 15.18
N LYS A 82 10.21 10.83 16.35
CA LYS A 82 10.86 12.05 16.87
C LYS A 82 11.90 12.66 15.92
N ARG A 83 12.54 11.83 15.10
CA ARG A 83 13.64 12.26 14.23
C ARG A 83 13.16 12.86 12.91
N TRP A 84 12.01 12.42 12.42
CA TRP A 84 11.56 12.71 11.06
C TRP A 84 10.20 13.41 10.98
N TRP A 85 9.47 13.48 12.08
CA TRP A 85 8.16 14.14 12.21
C TRP A 85 8.18 15.16 13.33
#